data_AF-A0A674JML1-F1
#
_entry.id   AF-A0A674JML1-F1
#
_cell.length_a   1.000
_cell.length_b   1.000
_cell.length_c   1.000
_cell.angle_alpha   90.00
_cell.angle_beta   90.00
_cell.angle_gamma   90.00
#
_symmetry.space_group_name_H-M   'P 1'
#
loop_
_entity.id
_entity.type
_entity.pdbx_description
1 polymer ?
#
loop_
_entity_poly.entity_id
_entity_poly.type
_entity_poly.pdbx_seq_one_letter_code
_entity_poly.pdbx_strand_id
1 'polypeptide(L)'
;ILEVIQLMKVMDTMLEKAGVDDEQIGIKGPSQLHNVLEVLKTEQNIYNIVFHELIRQVSVDCAERGELLSKQRYVNLLDRIPQQMRNLYKEMMAQRVMDRHITEELYNFKESVGQLTSELCEVREHDFRVTREAERAHEELADAVRDAELNANLVEEYRELYELQRARLETQLLQLTQEKEIWSSATYDLAMKDTADLSDLQEMTEQFRELLDRIGVEVEHAENSSREKLRMVQNGLTKWMQYFQDNLRAFSGMTCSLLSFQMLNEDLEQYGGEVLLMKKETLKTAANLQKRWTELGQTVLSRHKDINGVLPPELRAMEEINERANELCQQYSVRINGENGKKLPIFVILQCISLPCTKVTKLTLVQRSASSAMCFDILLFEMGVHQSALRNF
;
A
#
# COMPACT_ATOMS: atom_id res chain seq x y z
N ILE A 1 10.52 109.98 111.51
CA ILE A 1 11.89 109.50 111.13
C ILE A 1 12.15 108.08 111.65
N LEU A 2 11.89 107.76 112.93
CA LEU A 2 12.17 106.42 113.49
C LEU A 2 11.38 105.27 112.81
N GLU A 3 10.09 105.49 112.48
CA GLU A 3 9.22 104.46 111.86
C GLU A 3 9.62 104.10 110.42
N VAL A 4 10.05 105.08 109.62
CA VAL A 4 10.52 104.85 108.24
C VAL A 4 11.79 103.99 108.23
N ILE A 5 12.71 104.21 109.19
CA ILE A 5 13.94 103.42 109.32
C ILE A 5 13.62 101.97 109.71
N GLN A 6 12.58 101.74 110.53
CA GLN A 6 12.12 100.38 110.83
C GLN A 6 11.47 99.70 109.63
N LEU A 7 10.65 100.42 108.84
CA LEU A 7 10.04 99.87 107.63
C LEU A 7 11.08 99.49 106.58
N MET A 8 12.12 100.31 106.40
CA MET A 8 13.27 99.98 105.56
C MET A 8 13.95 98.69 106.02
N LYS A 9 14.27 98.57 107.32
CA LYS A 9 14.87 97.32 107.85
C LYS A 9 13.96 96.11 107.65
N VAL A 10 12.64 96.26 107.80
CA VAL A 10 11.69 95.16 107.57
C VAL A 10 11.66 94.78 106.09
N MET A 11 11.62 95.76 105.18
CA MET A 11 11.69 95.53 103.74
C MET A 11 12.97 94.79 103.36
N ASP A 12 14.13 95.26 103.85
CA ASP A 12 15.42 94.63 103.59
C ASP A 12 15.42 93.16 104.06
N THR A 13 14.92 92.88 105.27
CA THR A 13 14.80 91.49 105.76
C THR A 13 13.81 90.63 104.98
N MET A 14 12.75 91.23 104.41
CA MET A 14 11.78 90.52 103.58
C MET A 14 12.37 90.20 102.20
N LEU A 15 13.11 91.13 101.61
CA LEU A 15 13.81 90.95 100.33
C LEU A 15 14.94 89.92 100.45
N GLU A 16 15.73 89.99 101.52
CA GLU A 16 16.81 89.04 101.82
C GLU A 16 16.26 87.61 102.00
N LYS A 17 15.11 87.46 102.69
CA LYS A 17 14.43 86.14 102.84
C LYS A 17 13.78 85.64 101.56
N ALA A 18 13.32 86.54 100.69
CA ALA A 18 12.78 86.17 99.38
C ALA A 18 13.87 85.85 98.35
N GLY A 19 15.15 86.09 98.69
CA GLY A 19 16.29 85.80 97.82
C GLY A 19 16.31 86.68 96.58
N VAL A 20 15.81 87.91 96.68
CA VAL A 20 15.70 88.84 95.54
C VAL A 20 17.08 89.28 95.03
N ASP A 21 18.06 89.40 95.93
CA ASP A 21 19.45 89.82 95.61
C ASP A 21 20.40 88.64 95.31
N ASP A 22 19.91 87.39 95.37
CA ASP A 22 20.71 86.23 94.96
C ASP A 22 20.79 86.19 93.43
N GLU A 23 21.85 86.75 92.86
CA GLU A 23 22.15 86.71 91.41
C GLU A 23 22.26 85.27 90.85
N GLN A 24 22.29 84.26 91.72
CA GLN A 24 22.29 82.84 91.37
C GLN A 24 20.96 82.18 91.73
N ILE A 25 19.89 82.55 91.02
CA ILE A 25 18.63 81.80 91.05
C ILE A 25 18.87 80.45 90.34
N GLY A 26 19.40 79.48 91.08
CA GLY A 26 19.50 78.09 90.65
C GLY A 26 18.15 77.59 90.14
N ILE A 27 18.17 76.77 89.10
CA ILE A 27 16.95 76.32 88.42
C ILE A 27 16.11 75.44 89.37
N LYS A 28 15.21 76.02 90.15
CA LYS A 28 14.29 75.27 91.03
C LYS A 28 12.99 74.88 90.32
N GLY A 29 12.59 75.62 89.28
CA GLY A 29 11.45 75.33 88.41
C GLY A 29 11.83 75.03 86.94
N PRO A 30 10.85 74.69 86.08
CA PRO A 30 11.08 74.13 84.73
C PRO A 30 11.83 75.03 83.74
N SER A 31 12.01 76.32 84.02
CA SER A 31 12.86 77.19 83.20
C SER A 31 13.39 78.36 84.04
N GLN A 32 14.45 79.01 83.55
CA GLN A 32 14.95 80.24 84.16
C GLN A 32 13.87 81.32 84.24
N LEU A 33 13.04 81.48 83.20
CA LEU A 33 11.92 82.43 83.20
C LEU A 33 10.84 82.07 84.23
N HIS A 34 10.60 80.78 84.47
CA HIS A 34 9.67 80.34 85.52
C HIS A 34 10.14 80.78 86.91
N ASN A 35 11.45 80.66 87.17
CA ASN A 35 12.02 81.07 88.46
C ASN A 35 12.01 82.59 88.61
N VAL A 36 12.33 83.33 87.54
CA VAL A 36 12.21 84.80 87.52
C VAL A 36 10.76 85.24 87.76
N LEU A 37 9.77 84.57 87.17
CA LEU A 37 8.36 84.84 87.43
C LEU A 37 7.96 84.58 88.89
N GLU A 38 8.54 83.55 89.53
CA GLU A 38 8.29 83.23 90.93
C GLU A 38 8.91 84.29 91.86
N VAL A 39 10.16 84.67 91.61
CA VAL A 39 10.87 85.73 92.35
C VAL A 39 10.19 87.09 92.18
N LEU A 40 9.82 87.47 90.95
CA LEU A 40 9.08 88.70 90.68
C LEU A 40 7.73 88.73 91.40
N LYS A 41 7.05 87.59 91.50
CA LYS A 41 5.78 87.51 92.24
C LYS A 41 6.00 87.72 93.74
N THR A 42 7.05 87.12 94.32
CA THR A 42 7.36 87.29 95.74
C THR A 42 7.85 88.71 96.05
N GLU A 43 8.67 89.28 95.18
CA GLU A 43 9.19 90.64 95.30
C GLU A 43 8.06 91.67 95.17
N GLN A 44 7.17 91.52 94.17
CA GLN A 44 6.00 92.38 94.01
C GLN A 44 5.10 92.36 95.25
N ASN A 45 4.93 91.20 95.89
CA ASN A 45 4.17 91.11 97.15
C ASN A 45 4.85 91.90 98.28
N ILE A 46 6.18 91.88 98.38
CA ILE A 46 6.94 92.65 99.38
C ILE A 46 6.79 94.15 99.11
N TYR A 47 6.98 94.58 97.86
CA TYR A 47 6.75 95.97 97.48
C TYR A 47 5.30 96.41 97.74
N ASN A 48 4.31 95.58 97.44
CA ASN A 48 2.91 95.88 97.76
C ASN A 48 2.70 96.09 99.27
N ILE A 49 3.27 95.23 100.12
CA ILE A 49 3.19 95.37 101.59
C ILE A 49 3.81 96.70 102.05
N VAL A 50 5.03 96.99 101.61
CA VAL A 50 5.75 98.21 102.02
C VAL A 50 5.09 99.47 101.48
N PHE A 51 4.62 99.45 100.23
CA PHE A 51 3.97 100.59 99.61
C PHE A 51 2.63 100.91 100.28
N HIS A 52 1.85 99.89 100.67
CA HIS A 52 0.65 100.08 101.47
C HIS A 52 0.96 100.70 102.84
N GLU A 53 2.07 100.31 103.47
CA GLU A 53 2.50 100.89 104.73
C GLU A 53 3.03 102.33 104.57
N LEU A 54 3.75 102.65 103.48
CA LEU A 54 4.15 104.01 103.14
C LEU A 54 2.94 104.92 102.88
N ILE A 55 1.94 104.43 102.15
CA ILE A 55 0.68 105.15 101.96
C ILE A 55 0.04 105.44 103.32
N ARG A 56 -0.04 104.43 104.21
CA ARG A 56 -0.59 104.59 105.57
C ARG A 56 0.14 105.69 106.34
N GLN A 57 1.47 105.70 106.31
CA GLN A 57 2.29 106.73 107.00
C GLN A 57 2.08 108.13 106.41
N VAL A 58 2.10 108.28 105.09
CA VAL A 58 1.89 109.59 104.43
C VAL A 58 0.46 110.11 104.65
N SER A 59 -0.53 109.21 104.72
CA SER A 59 -1.92 109.56 105.04
C SER A 59 -2.10 110.15 106.44
N VAL A 60 -1.24 109.80 107.41
CA VAL A 60 -1.32 110.33 108.78
C VAL A 60 -0.92 111.81 108.82
N ASP A 61 0.12 112.20 108.09
CA ASP A 61 0.57 113.61 108.02
C ASP A 61 -0.32 114.45 107.08
N CYS A 62 -0.78 113.87 105.97
CA CYS A 62 -1.68 114.53 105.02
C CYS A 62 -2.50 113.49 104.24
N ALA A 63 -3.79 113.40 104.58
CA ALA A 63 -4.72 112.45 103.96
C ALA A 63 -4.77 112.56 102.43
N GLU A 64 -4.71 113.78 101.88
CA GLU A 64 -4.77 114.03 100.43
C GLU A 64 -3.53 113.48 99.69
N ARG A 65 -2.34 113.56 100.29
CA ARG A 65 -1.11 112.99 99.72
C ARG A 65 -1.13 111.46 99.76
N GLY A 66 -1.63 110.90 100.86
CA GLY A 66 -1.83 109.46 100.97
C GLY A 66 -2.89 108.95 99.98
N GLU A 67 -3.98 109.69 99.76
CA GLU A 67 -4.99 109.37 98.74
C GLU A 67 -4.38 109.39 97.34
N LEU A 68 -3.53 110.36 97.03
CA LEU A 68 -2.83 110.47 95.74
C LEU A 68 -1.90 109.27 95.49
N LEU A 69 -1.20 108.79 96.52
CA LEU A 69 -0.37 107.57 96.45
C LEU A 69 -1.22 106.29 96.43
N SER A 70 -2.39 106.29 97.08
CA SER A 70 -3.34 105.19 97.06
C SER A 70 -4.07 105.04 95.73
N LYS A 71 -4.02 106.05 94.84
CA LYS A 71 -4.58 105.96 93.48
C LYS A 71 -3.93 104.77 92.78
N GLN A 72 -4.69 103.69 92.72
CA GLN A 72 -4.33 102.31 92.37
C GLN A 72 -3.73 102.12 90.97
N ARG A 73 -3.36 103.17 90.23
CA ARG A 73 -2.74 103.05 88.90
C ARG A 73 -1.37 102.39 88.97
N TYR A 74 -0.55 102.71 89.97
CA TYR A 74 0.77 102.09 90.12
C TYR A 74 0.67 100.63 90.59
N VAL A 75 -0.16 100.33 91.60
CA VAL A 75 -0.36 98.96 92.08
C VAL A 75 -0.95 98.06 90.98
N ASN A 76 -1.98 98.53 90.25
CA ASN A 76 -2.56 97.76 89.14
C ASN A 76 -1.60 97.60 87.95
N LEU A 77 -0.71 98.58 87.72
CA LEU A 77 0.33 98.48 86.68
C LEU A 77 1.36 97.42 87.07
N LEU A 78 1.78 97.43 88.34
CA LEU A 78 2.74 96.49 88.89
C LEU A 78 2.17 95.06 88.94
N ASP A 79 0.90 94.86 89.28
CA ASP A 79 0.26 93.53 89.24
C ASP A 79 0.04 92.99 87.82
N ARG A 80 -0.13 93.87 86.82
CA ARG A 80 -0.31 93.46 85.42
C ARG A 80 0.96 92.87 84.82
N ILE A 81 2.15 93.33 85.22
CA ILE A 81 3.42 92.90 84.62
C ILE A 81 3.66 91.39 84.85
N PRO A 82 3.61 90.84 86.08
CA PRO A 82 3.76 89.40 86.31
C PRO A 82 2.69 88.56 85.62
N GLN A 83 1.45 89.05 85.56
CA GLN A 83 0.35 88.33 84.91
C GLN A 83 0.54 88.26 83.38
N GLN A 84 0.96 89.35 82.74
CA GLN A 84 1.30 89.36 81.31
C GLN A 84 2.49 88.45 81.04
N MET A 85 3.52 88.52 81.88
CA MET A 85 4.72 87.70 81.73
C MET A 85 4.42 86.20 81.93
N ARG A 86 3.46 85.85 82.79
CA ARG A 86 2.94 84.48 82.95
C ARG A 86 2.14 83.99 81.74
N ASN A 87 1.34 84.84 81.11
CA ASN A 87 0.62 84.49 79.89
C ASN A 87 1.60 84.26 78.73
N LEU A 88 2.56 85.16 78.54
CA LEU A 88 3.65 85.01 77.57
C LEU A 88 4.43 83.71 77.80
N TYR A 89 4.68 83.33 79.06
CA TYR A 89 5.30 82.05 79.38
C TYR A 89 4.46 80.85 78.93
N LYS A 90 3.14 80.87 79.17
CA LYS A 90 2.24 79.78 78.75
C LYS A 90 2.19 79.67 77.23
N GLU A 91 2.08 80.80 76.53
CA GLU A 91 2.14 80.85 75.05
C GLU A 91 3.48 80.32 74.54
N MET A 92 4.60 80.74 75.13
CA MET A 92 5.93 80.25 74.78
C MET A 92 6.07 78.74 75.03
N MET A 93 5.52 78.20 76.13
CA MET A 93 5.55 76.76 76.39
C MET A 93 4.70 75.98 75.39
N ALA A 94 3.50 76.46 75.06
CA ALA A 94 2.66 75.86 74.03
C ALA A 94 3.36 75.88 72.66
N GLN A 95 4.01 77.00 72.32
CA GLN A 95 4.81 77.13 71.10
C GLN A 95 5.94 76.10 71.06
N ARG A 96 6.70 75.93 72.15
CA ARG A 96 7.79 74.93 72.20
C ARG A 96 7.29 73.49 72.02
N VAL A 97 6.13 73.15 72.59
CA VAL A 97 5.53 71.83 72.42
C VAL A 97 5.11 71.63 70.96
N MET A 98 4.50 72.65 70.35
CA MET A 98 4.12 72.63 68.94
C MET A 98 5.35 72.50 68.03
N ASP A 99 6.39 73.31 68.25
CA ASP A 99 7.65 73.27 67.49
C ASP A 99 8.30 71.88 67.58
N ARG A 100 8.27 71.25 68.77
CA ARG A 100 8.76 69.88 68.96
C ARG A 100 7.95 68.88 68.14
N HIS A 101 6.63 68.93 68.21
CA HIS A 101 5.77 68.02 67.46
C HIS A 101 5.94 68.19 65.95
N ILE A 102 6.00 69.43 65.44
CA ILE A 102 6.29 69.71 64.03
C ILE A 102 7.66 69.13 63.64
N THR A 103 8.67 69.27 64.49
CA THR A 103 10.01 68.73 64.22
C THR A 103 9.98 67.20 64.16
N GLU A 104 9.24 66.54 65.05
CA GLU A 104 9.05 65.08 65.05
C GLU A 104 8.31 64.61 63.77
N GLU A 105 7.23 65.27 63.37
CA GLU A 105 6.51 64.95 62.13
C GLU A 105 7.36 65.22 60.87
N LEU A 106 8.15 66.29 60.85
CA LEU A 106 9.08 66.57 59.76
C LEU A 106 10.18 65.51 59.67
N TYR A 107 10.64 64.99 60.80
CA TYR A 107 11.60 63.89 60.83
C TYR A 107 10.97 62.60 60.29
N ASN A 108 9.78 62.23 60.75
CA ASN A 108 9.05 61.06 60.27
C ASN A 108 8.75 61.16 58.76
N PHE A 109 8.30 62.33 58.29
CA PHE A 109 8.08 62.58 56.88
C PHE A 109 9.36 62.42 56.06
N LYS A 110 10.49 62.98 56.54
CA LYS A 110 11.80 62.83 55.89
C LYS A 110 12.23 61.36 55.82
N GLU A 111 12.00 60.58 56.87
CA GLU A 111 12.32 59.15 56.89
C GLU A 111 11.48 58.36 55.87
N SER A 112 10.16 58.58 55.84
CA SER A 112 9.26 57.97 54.85
C SER A 112 9.63 58.35 53.42
N VAL A 113 9.96 59.62 53.15
CA VAL A 113 10.45 60.06 51.84
C VAL A 113 11.78 59.38 51.49
N GLY A 114 12.66 59.18 52.47
CA GLY A 114 13.91 58.44 52.29
C GLY A 114 13.67 56.98 51.89
N GLN A 115 12.76 56.29 52.57
CA GLN A 115 12.37 54.91 52.26
C GLN A 115 11.77 54.80 50.85
N LEU A 116 10.78 55.64 50.52
CA LEU A 116 10.17 55.67 49.19
C LEU A 116 11.18 55.97 48.08
N THR A 117 12.16 56.83 48.34
CA THR A 117 13.23 57.12 47.37
C THR A 117 14.13 55.90 47.15
N SER A 118 14.45 55.15 48.21
CA SER A 118 15.23 53.91 48.11
C SER A 118 14.47 52.83 47.33
N GLU A 119 13.21 52.59 47.68
CA GLU A 119 12.35 51.63 46.97
C GLU A 119 12.22 51.99 45.49
N LEU A 120 12.05 53.28 45.16
CA LEU A 120 11.99 53.73 43.77
C LEU A 120 13.31 53.45 43.01
N CYS A 121 14.45 53.60 43.65
CA CYS A 121 15.74 53.24 43.06
C CYS A 121 15.84 51.73 42.79
N GLU A 122 15.42 50.89 43.74
CA GLU A 122 15.41 49.43 43.58
C GLU A 122 14.47 48.98 42.46
N VAL A 123 13.26 49.55 42.40
CA VAL A 123 12.29 49.27 41.32
C VAL A 123 12.86 49.66 39.96
N ARG A 124 13.50 50.83 39.84
CA ARG A 124 14.13 51.25 38.56
C ARG A 124 15.25 50.33 38.13
N GLU A 125 16.09 49.88 39.07
CA GLU A 125 17.17 48.95 38.76
C GLU A 125 16.62 47.59 38.32
N HIS A 126 15.58 47.10 39.01
CA HIS A 126 14.87 45.89 38.62
C HIS A 126 14.23 46.01 37.23
N ASP A 127 13.54 47.12 36.95
CA ASP A 127 12.91 47.39 35.66
C ASP A 127 13.95 47.40 34.52
N PHE A 128 15.12 48.01 34.75
CA PHE A 128 16.23 47.97 33.81
C PHE A 128 16.74 46.54 33.57
N ARG A 129 16.91 45.73 34.63
CA ARG A 129 17.34 44.33 34.51
C ARG A 129 16.34 43.48 33.73
N VAL A 130 15.05 43.57 34.08
CA VAL A 130 13.98 42.82 33.42
C VAL A 130 13.85 43.23 31.96
N THR A 131 13.94 44.52 31.64
CA THR A 131 13.91 45.00 30.24
C THR A 131 15.06 44.39 29.45
N ARG A 132 16.28 44.39 29.99
CA ARG A 132 17.45 43.81 29.33
C ARG A 132 17.36 42.28 29.18
N GLU A 133 16.76 41.59 30.15
CA GLU A 133 16.50 40.15 30.05
C GLU A 133 15.43 39.85 28.99
N ALA A 134 14.37 40.65 28.92
CA ALA A 134 13.35 40.54 27.89
C ALA A 134 13.94 40.78 26.48
N GLU A 135 14.77 41.81 26.32
CA GLU A 135 15.48 42.08 25.05
C GLU A 135 16.36 40.90 24.62
N ARG A 136 17.14 40.32 25.53
CA ARG A 136 17.96 39.14 25.24
C ARG A 136 17.10 37.92 24.87
N ALA A 137 16.03 37.66 25.63
CA ALA A 137 15.13 36.56 25.32
C ALA A 137 14.44 36.73 23.95
N HIS A 138 14.11 37.97 23.57
CA HIS A 138 13.57 38.28 22.25
C HIS A 138 14.58 38.03 21.13
N GLU A 139 15.85 38.39 21.33
CA GLU A 139 16.93 38.13 20.37
C GLU A 139 17.17 36.62 20.21
N GLU A 140 17.30 35.88 21.32
CA GLU A 140 17.45 34.42 21.30
C GLU A 140 16.26 33.71 20.62
N LEU A 141 15.03 34.17 20.89
CA LEU A 141 13.83 33.64 20.24
C LEU A 141 13.83 33.95 18.74
N ALA A 142 14.23 35.16 18.34
CA ALA A 142 14.31 35.53 16.93
C ALA A 142 15.33 34.66 16.19
N ASP A 143 16.45 34.33 16.82
CA ASP A 143 17.47 33.43 16.25
C ASP A 143 16.92 32.01 16.11
N ALA A 144 16.30 31.48 17.17
CA ALA A 144 15.70 30.15 17.16
C ALA A 144 14.58 30.00 16.10
N VAL A 145 13.76 31.04 15.89
CA VAL A 145 12.73 31.04 14.85
C VAL A 145 13.35 31.00 13.46
N ARG A 146 14.40 31.79 13.19
CA ARG A 146 15.09 31.76 11.90
C ARG A 146 15.70 30.39 11.61
N ASP A 147 16.32 29.76 12.61
CA ASP A 147 16.86 28.41 12.47
C ASP A 147 15.76 27.36 12.24
N ALA A 148 14.63 27.48 12.93
CA ALA A 148 13.48 26.61 12.73
C ALA A 148 12.89 26.75 11.31
N GLU A 149 12.80 27.97 10.78
CA GLU A 149 12.35 28.23 9.41
C GLU A 149 13.30 27.61 8.37
N LEU A 150 14.61 27.76 8.54
CA LEU A 150 15.60 27.14 7.65
C LEU A 150 15.50 25.61 7.68
N ASN A 151 15.36 25.02 8.87
CA ASN A 151 15.18 23.59 9.02
C ASN A 151 13.87 23.09 8.40
N ALA A 152 12.78 23.84 8.55
CA ALA A 152 11.50 23.51 7.94
C ALA A 152 11.59 23.53 6.40
N ASN A 153 12.24 24.55 5.83
CA ASN A 153 12.47 24.63 4.38
C ASN A 153 13.30 23.45 3.87
N LEU A 154 14.38 23.10 4.57
CA LEU A 154 15.22 21.96 4.22
C LEU A 154 14.43 20.63 4.25
N VAL A 155 13.59 20.42 5.26
CA VAL A 155 12.74 19.22 5.36
C VAL A 155 11.74 19.17 4.19
N GLU A 156 11.18 20.30 3.79
CA GLU A 156 10.27 20.35 2.64
C GLU A 156 11.00 20.02 1.33
N GLU A 157 12.20 20.57 1.10
CA GLU A 157 13.03 20.21 -0.06
C GLU A 157 13.34 18.71 -0.11
N TYR A 158 13.70 18.10 1.04
CA TYR A 158 13.90 16.65 1.11
C TYR A 158 12.63 15.89 0.77
N ARG A 159 11.49 16.32 1.32
CA ARG A 159 10.20 15.70 1.05
C ARG A 159 9.87 15.72 -0.44
N GLU A 160 10.04 16.86 -1.11
CA GLU A 160 9.83 17.00 -2.56
C GLU A 160 10.72 16.02 -3.35
N LEU A 161 11.99 15.92 -2.99
CA LEU A 161 12.93 14.98 -3.62
C LEU A 161 12.50 13.52 -3.41
N TYR A 162 12.05 13.15 -2.21
CA TYR A 162 11.52 11.81 -1.93
C TYR A 162 10.24 11.51 -2.72
N GLU A 163 9.32 12.47 -2.81
CA GLU A 163 8.08 12.32 -3.59
C GLU A 163 8.39 12.14 -5.09
N LEU A 164 9.35 12.89 -5.64
CA LEU A 164 9.82 12.74 -7.02
C LEU A 164 10.46 11.37 -7.28
N GLN A 165 11.33 10.90 -6.37
CA GLN A 165 11.95 9.59 -6.48
C GLN A 165 10.90 8.48 -6.41
N ARG A 166 9.95 8.60 -5.47
CA ARG A 166 8.86 7.65 -5.30
C ARG A 166 8.00 7.58 -6.56
N ALA A 167 7.58 8.71 -7.12
CA ALA A 167 6.79 8.75 -8.34
C ALA A 167 7.52 8.09 -9.53
N ARG A 168 8.84 8.31 -9.66
CA ARG A 168 9.66 7.65 -10.69
C ARG A 168 9.68 6.12 -10.51
N LEU A 169 9.90 5.65 -9.28
CA LEU A 169 9.94 4.21 -8.97
C LEU A 169 8.57 3.55 -9.17
N GLU A 170 7.48 4.20 -8.75
CA GLU A 170 6.11 3.72 -8.97
C GLU A 170 5.80 3.59 -10.46
N THR A 171 6.25 4.56 -11.27
CA THR A 171 6.09 4.51 -12.74
C THR A 171 6.85 3.34 -13.36
N GLN A 172 8.10 3.10 -12.93
CA GLN A 172 8.90 1.96 -13.41
C GLN A 172 8.30 0.62 -12.99
N LEU A 173 7.82 0.51 -11.75
CA LEU A 173 7.16 -0.69 -11.26
C LEU A 173 5.90 -1.00 -12.07
N LEU A 174 5.10 0.03 -12.38
CA LEU A 174 3.92 -0.13 -13.21
C LEU A 174 4.26 -0.66 -14.61
N GLN A 175 5.30 -0.11 -15.25
CA GLN A 175 5.76 -0.57 -16.56
C GLN A 175 6.22 -2.03 -16.51
N LEU A 176 7.07 -2.38 -15.54
CA LEU A 176 7.55 -3.76 -15.36
C LEU A 176 6.41 -4.73 -15.09
N THR A 177 5.38 -4.30 -14.35
CA THR A 177 4.20 -5.12 -14.09
C THR A 177 3.40 -5.35 -15.37
N GLN A 178 3.19 -4.32 -16.18
CA GLN A 178 2.51 -4.44 -17.47
C GLN A 178 3.30 -5.35 -18.43
N GLU A 179 4.61 -5.17 -18.53
CA GLU A 179 5.48 -6.05 -19.33
C GLU A 179 5.38 -7.50 -18.86
N LYS A 180 5.43 -7.73 -17.54
CA LYS A 180 5.25 -9.07 -16.97
C LYS A 180 3.91 -9.67 -17.34
N GLU A 181 2.81 -8.93 -17.24
CA GLU A 181 1.48 -9.42 -17.61
C GLU A 181 1.40 -9.76 -19.10
N ILE A 182 1.99 -8.93 -19.98
CA ILE A 182 2.08 -9.22 -21.42
C ILE A 182 2.85 -10.51 -21.68
N TRP A 183 4.04 -10.67 -21.09
CA TRP A 183 4.85 -11.88 -21.24
C TRP A 183 4.16 -13.12 -20.66
N SER A 184 3.47 -12.96 -19.53
CA SER A 184 2.74 -14.05 -18.87
C SER A 184 1.55 -14.50 -19.74
N SER A 185 0.79 -13.55 -20.28
CA SER A 185 -0.31 -13.83 -21.21
C SER A 185 0.20 -14.51 -22.47
N ALA A 186 1.25 -13.99 -23.11
CA ALA A 186 1.80 -14.58 -24.33
C ALA A 186 2.32 -16.00 -24.10
N THR A 187 2.97 -16.26 -22.97
CA THR A 187 3.45 -17.61 -22.60
C THR A 187 2.27 -18.55 -22.35
N TYR A 188 1.23 -18.08 -21.68
CA TYR A 188 0.01 -18.85 -21.43
C TYR A 188 -0.71 -19.19 -22.74
N ASP A 189 -0.91 -18.22 -23.63
CA ASP A 189 -1.58 -18.42 -24.92
C ASP A 189 -0.81 -19.42 -25.80
N LEU A 190 0.52 -19.33 -25.82
CA LEU A 190 1.37 -20.29 -26.53
C LEU A 190 1.24 -21.70 -25.93
N ALA A 191 1.35 -21.85 -24.62
CA ALA A 191 1.22 -23.14 -23.95
C ALA A 191 -0.17 -23.77 -24.17
N MET A 192 -1.24 -22.96 -24.12
CA MET A 192 -2.60 -23.40 -24.40
C MET A 192 -2.77 -23.84 -25.85
N LYS A 193 -2.19 -23.11 -26.81
CA LYS A 193 -2.23 -23.46 -28.22
C LYS A 193 -1.45 -24.76 -28.51
N ASP A 194 -0.26 -24.92 -27.93
CA ASP A 194 0.52 -26.15 -28.06
C ASP A 194 -0.20 -27.34 -27.42
N THR A 195 -0.81 -27.16 -26.25
CA THR A 195 -1.59 -28.22 -25.59
C THR A 195 -2.79 -28.66 -26.44
N ALA A 196 -3.52 -27.71 -27.02
CA ALA A 196 -4.65 -28.00 -27.91
C ALA A 196 -4.20 -28.73 -29.18
N ASP A 197 -3.16 -28.23 -29.85
CA ASP A 197 -2.66 -28.84 -31.09
C ASP A 197 -2.06 -30.24 -30.83
N LEU A 198 -1.42 -30.46 -29.66
CA LEU A 198 -0.95 -31.79 -29.25
C LEU A 198 -2.11 -32.77 -29.01
N SER A 199 -3.21 -32.30 -28.42
CA SER A 199 -4.43 -33.12 -28.25
C SER A 199 -5.01 -33.53 -29.62
N ASP A 200 -5.10 -32.59 -30.56
CA ASP A 200 -5.57 -32.85 -31.92
C ASP A 200 -4.65 -33.85 -32.66
N LEU A 201 -3.33 -33.70 -32.51
CA LEU A 201 -2.36 -34.65 -33.07
C LEU A 201 -2.55 -36.06 -32.51
N GLN A 202 -2.75 -36.18 -31.19
CA GLN A 202 -2.98 -37.46 -30.54
C GLN A 202 -4.29 -38.10 -31.02
N GLU A 203 -5.37 -37.33 -31.13
CA GLU A 203 -6.66 -37.80 -31.64
C GLU A 203 -6.54 -38.29 -33.09
N MET A 204 -5.92 -37.50 -33.98
CA MET A 204 -5.70 -37.90 -35.37
C MET A 204 -4.82 -39.15 -35.48
N THR A 205 -3.82 -39.30 -34.61
CA THR A 205 -2.96 -40.49 -34.58
C THR A 205 -3.75 -41.75 -34.20
N GLU A 206 -4.67 -41.65 -33.24
CA GLU A 206 -5.54 -42.75 -32.84
C GLU A 206 -6.54 -43.10 -33.96
N GLN A 207 -7.23 -42.10 -34.50
CA GLN A 207 -8.18 -42.27 -35.60
C GLN A 207 -7.52 -42.90 -36.83
N PHE A 208 -6.28 -42.51 -37.15
CA PHE A 208 -5.52 -43.09 -38.27
C PHE A 208 -5.20 -44.56 -38.01
N ARG A 209 -4.80 -44.90 -36.78
CA ARG A 209 -4.53 -46.28 -36.37
C ARG A 209 -5.78 -47.14 -36.48
N GLU A 210 -6.92 -46.70 -35.93
CA GLU A 210 -8.20 -47.41 -36.03
C GLU A 210 -8.67 -47.61 -37.48
N LEU A 211 -8.49 -46.59 -38.33
CA LEU A 211 -8.79 -46.67 -39.76
C LEU A 211 -7.92 -47.72 -40.45
N LEU A 212 -6.62 -47.69 -40.23
CA LEU A 212 -5.68 -48.64 -40.83
C LEU A 212 -5.90 -50.07 -40.32
N ASP A 213 -6.17 -50.25 -39.03
CA ASP A 213 -6.47 -51.57 -38.45
C ASP A 213 -7.74 -52.15 -39.08
N ARG A 214 -8.80 -51.33 -39.22
CA ARG A 214 -10.03 -51.73 -39.90
C ARG A 214 -9.78 -52.12 -41.37
N ILE A 215 -9.09 -51.27 -42.12
CA ILE A 215 -8.73 -51.56 -43.53
C ILE A 215 -7.90 -52.85 -43.59
N GLY A 216 -6.96 -53.04 -42.67
CA GLY A 216 -6.12 -54.22 -42.54
C GLY A 216 -6.93 -55.50 -42.39
N VAL A 217 -7.85 -55.52 -41.42
CA VAL A 217 -8.75 -56.65 -41.17
C VAL A 217 -9.66 -56.92 -42.38
N GLU A 218 -10.24 -55.88 -42.98
CA GLU A 218 -11.11 -56.03 -44.15
C GLU A 218 -10.38 -56.59 -45.37
N VAL A 219 -9.16 -56.12 -45.64
CA VAL A 219 -8.34 -56.61 -46.75
C VAL A 219 -7.87 -58.03 -46.48
N GLU A 220 -7.42 -58.34 -45.26
CA GLU A 220 -7.01 -59.69 -44.89
C GLU A 220 -8.17 -60.69 -44.97
N HIS A 221 -9.35 -60.33 -44.45
CA HIS A 221 -10.55 -61.15 -44.55
C HIS A 221 -10.95 -61.37 -46.02
N ALA A 222 -11.00 -60.30 -46.82
CA ALA A 222 -11.32 -60.38 -48.24
C ALA A 222 -10.39 -61.38 -48.96
N GLU A 223 -9.08 -61.23 -48.74
CA GLU A 223 -8.07 -62.08 -49.34
C GLU A 223 -8.11 -63.54 -48.85
N ASN A 224 -8.39 -63.77 -47.57
CA ASN A 224 -8.55 -65.11 -47.00
C ASN A 224 -9.80 -65.80 -47.56
N SER A 225 -10.91 -65.06 -47.69
CA SER A 225 -12.13 -65.53 -48.34
C SER A 225 -11.87 -65.91 -49.80
N SER A 226 -11.23 -65.03 -50.58
CA SER A 226 -10.87 -65.32 -51.97
C SER A 226 -10.00 -66.57 -52.09
N ARG A 227 -9.00 -66.71 -51.21
CA ARG A 227 -8.10 -67.87 -51.19
C ARG A 227 -8.83 -69.18 -50.89
N GLU A 228 -9.73 -69.18 -49.91
CA GLU A 228 -10.50 -70.37 -49.57
C GLU A 228 -11.48 -70.76 -50.68
N LYS A 229 -12.17 -69.77 -51.28
CA LYS A 229 -13.04 -70.00 -52.45
C LYS A 229 -12.27 -70.59 -53.63
N LEU A 230 -11.09 -70.04 -53.95
CA LEU A 230 -10.21 -70.59 -54.99
C LEU A 230 -9.76 -72.02 -54.67
N ARG A 231 -9.42 -72.31 -53.41
CA ARG A 231 -9.07 -73.68 -52.97
C ARG A 231 -10.24 -74.65 -53.15
N MET A 232 -11.47 -74.22 -52.84
CA MET A 232 -12.66 -75.03 -53.08
C MET A 232 -12.87 -75.32 -54.57
N VAL A 233 -12.72 -74.31 -55.44
CA VAL A 233 -12.82 -74.46 -56.90
C VAL A 233 -11.74 -75.41 -57.41
N GLN A 234 -10.49 -75.23 -56.99
CA GLN A 234 -9.37 -76.09 -57.36
C GLN A 234 -9.64 -77.55 -56.97
N ASN A 235 -10.02 -77.80 -55.72
CA ASN A 235 -10.37 -79.14 -55.24
C ASN A 235 -11.53 -79.75 -56.03
N GLY A 236 -12.55 -78.96 -56.37
CA GLY A 236 -13.67 -79.37 -57.21
C GLY A 236 -13.21 -79.79 -58.60
N LEU A 237 -12.36 -78.97 -59.24
CA LEU A 237 -11.78 -79.26 -60.55
C LEU A 237 -10.88 -80.50 -60.52
N THR A 238 -10.07 -80.70 -59.48
CA THR A 238 -9.23 -81.90 -59.34
C THR A 238 -10.07 -83.16 -59.20
N LYS A 239 -11.11 -83.15 -58.35
CA LYS A 239 -12.05 -84.27 -58.21
C LYS A 239 -12.76 -84.57 -59.52
N TRP A 240 -13.18 -83.53 -60.24
CA TRP A 240 -13.82 -83.66 -61.54
C TRP A 240 -12.88 -84.29 -62.57
N MET A 241 -11.63 -83.84 -62.62
CA MET A 241 -10.61 -84.40 -63.51
C MET A 241 -10.34 -85.88 -63.22
N GLN A 242 -10.27 -86.26 -61.93
CA GLN A 242 -10.10 -87.65 -61.52
C GLN A 242 -11.33 -88.49 -61.92
N TYR A 243 -12.55 -87.98 -61.70
CA TYR A 243 -13.77 -88.63 -62.17
C TYR A 243 -13.80 -88.82 -63.69
N PHE A 244 -13.33 -87.84 -64.47
CA PHE A 244 -13.25 -87.92 -65.93
C PHE A 244 -12.23 -88.95 -66.41
N GLN A 245 -11.08 -89.04 -65.74
CA GLN A 245 -10.05 -90.05 -66.03
C GLN A 245 -10.57 -91.46 -65.72
N ASP A 246 -11.35 -91.61 -64.65
CA ASP A 246 -11.88 -92.90 -64.21
C ASP A 246 -13.18 -93.32 -64.96
N ASN A 247 -13.97 -92.35 -65.45
CA ASN A 247 -15.26 -92.58 -66.12
C ASN A 247 -15.30 -92.00 -67.55
N LEU A 248 -14.52 -92.56 -68.47
CA LEU A 248 -14.50 -92.21 -69.90
C LEU A 248 -15.85 -92.40 -70.65
N ARG A 249 -16.95 -92.80 -70.00
CA ARG A 249 -18.24 -93.10 -70.66
C ARG A 249 -19.53 -92.59 -69.99
N ALA A 250 -19.50 -91.92 -68.84
CA ALA A 250 -20.73 -91.52 -68.14
C ALA A 250 -20.73 -90.03 -67.76
N PHE A 251 -21.30 -89.21 -68.65
CA PHE A 251 -21.52 -87.77 -68.47
C PHE A 251 -22.83 -87.54 -67.70
N SER A 252 -22.80 -87.61 -66.37
CA SER A 252 -23.94 -87.20 -65.53
C SER A 252 -23.46 -86.56 -64.22
N GLY A 253 -23.37 -85.23 -64.20
CA GLY A 253 -22.97 -84.50 -62.99
C GLY A 253 -22.60 -83.03 -63.23
N MET A 254 -23.51 -82.24 -63.85
CA MET A 254 -23.24 -80.86 -64.26
C MET A 254 -23.64 -79.79 -63.22
N THR A 255 -23.78 -80.15 -61.95
CA THR A 255 -24.23 -79.23 -60.88
C THR A 255 -23.08 -78.58 -60.11
N CYS A 256 -21.87 -79.15 -60.13
CA CYS A 256 -20.71 -78.65 -59.37
C CYS A 256 -20.06 -77.39 -59.98
N SER A 257 -20.16 -77.21 -61.30
CA SER A 257 -19.58 -76.05 -62.02
C SER A 257 -20.38 -74.76 -61.82
N LEU A 258 -21.71 -74.84 -61.70
CA LEU A 258 -22.58 -73.66 -61.54
C LEU A 258 -22.44 -72.98 -60.18
N LEU A 259 -22.34 -73.76 -59.08
CA LEU A 259 -22.10 -73.23 -57.74
C LEU A 259 -20.71 -72.57 -57.62
N SER A 260 -19.69 -73.18 -58.23
CA SER A 260 -18.33 -72.63 -58.29
C SER A 260 -18.28 -71.32 -59.08
N PHE A 261 -19.10 -71.20 -60.12
CA PHE A 261 -19.21 -70.00 -60.96
C PHE A 261 -19.85 -68.82 -60.20
N GLN A 262 -20.98 -69.05 -59.53
CA GLN A 262 -21.64 -68.01 -58.72
C GLN A 262 -20.72 -67.50 -57.61
N MET A 263 -20.06 -68.40 -56.90
CA MET A 263 -19.15 -68.07 -55.79
C MET A 263 -17.94 -67.22 -56.22
N LEU A 264 -17.36 -67.48 -57.40
CA LEU A 264 -16.25 -66.69 -57.93
C LEU A 264 -16.72 -65.34 -58.47
N ASN A 265 -17.94 -65.26 -59.00
CA ASN A 265 -18.49 -64.01 -59.51
C ASN A 265 -18.77 -63.02 -58.36
N GLU A 266 -19.35 -63.50 -57.25
CA GLU A 266 -19.48 -62.73 -56.00
C GLU A 266 -18.12 -62.28 -55.44
N ASP A 267 -17.07 -63.07 -55.63
CA ASP A 267 -15.71 -62.69 -55.19
C ASP A 267 -15.09 -61.61 -56.09
N LEU A 268 -15.40 -61.62 -57.38
CA LEU A 268 -14.94 -60.60 -58.33
C LEU A 268 -15.58 -59.23 -58.06
N GLU A 269 -16.82 -59.20 -57.52
CA GLU A 269 -17.51 -57.98 -57.12
C GLU A 269 -16.74 -57.19 -56.03
N GLN A 270 -15.87 -57.84 -55.25
CA GLN A 270 -15.01 -57.16 -54.28
C GLN A 270 -14.02 -56.16 -54.92
N TYR A 271 -13.72 -56.34 -56.20
CA TYR A 271 -12.79 -55.53 -56.97
C TYR A 271 -13.50 -54.65 -58.01
N GLY A 272 -14.79 -54.39 -57.81
CA GLY A 272 -15.63 -53.53 -58.64
C GLY A 272 -16.80 -52.94 -57.86
N GLY A 273 -17.61 -52.11 -58.52
CA GLY A 273 -18.86 -51.60 -57.96
C GLY A 273 -18.71 -50.82 -56.64
N GLU A 274 -19.74 -50.91 -55.81
CA GLU A 274 -19.90 -50.15 -54.56
C GLU A 274 -18.91 -50.56 -53.46
N VAL A 275 -18.62 -51.86 -53.32
CA VAL A 275 -17.71 -52.39 -52.28
C VAL A 275 -16.28 -51.84 -52.47
N LEU A 276 -15.80 -51.79 -53.73
CA LEU A 276 -14.50 -51.20 -54.03
C LEU A 276 -14.47 -49.70 -53.72
N LEU A 277 -15.54 -48.98 -54.05
CA LEU A 277 -15.65 -47.54 -53.78
C LEU A 277 -15.60 -47.25 -52.29
N MET A 278 -16.37 -47.99 -51.48
CA MET A 278 -16.36 -47.84 -50.01
C MET A 278 -14.97 -48.04 -49.40
N LYS A 279 -14.23 -49.07 -49.85
CA LYS A 279 -12.85 -49.31 -49.40
C LYS A 279 -11.90 -48.17 -49.81
N LYS A 280 -12.04 -47.67 -51.03
CA LYS A 280 -11.25 -46.52 -51.53
C LYS A 280 -11.56 -45.23 -50.77
N GLU A 281 -12.82 -44.97 -50.46
CA GLU A 281 -13.23 -43.81 -49.67
C GLU A 281 -12.68 -43.87 -48.25
N THR A 282 -12.71 -45.06 -47.62
CA THR A 282 -12.11 -45.27 -46.29
C THR A 282 -10.60 -45.00 -46.31
N LEU A 283 -9.89 -45.51 -47.32
CA LEU A 283 -8.46 -45.25 -47.48
C LEU A 283 -8.16 -43.77 -47.78
N LYS A 284 -9.01 -43.10 -48.56
CA LYS A 284 -8.90 -41.66 -48.83
C LYS A 284 -9.08 -40.83 -47.56
N THR A 285 -10.01 -41.23 -46.69
CA THR A 285 -10.19 -40.59 -45.37
C THR A 285 -8.93 -40.72 -44.52
N ALA A 286 -8.30 -41.90 -44.49
CA ALA A 286 -7.02 -42.10 -43.82
C ALA A 286 -5.90 -41.21 -44.40
N ALA A 287 -5.78 -41.11 -45.72
CA ALA A 287 -4.80 -40.24 -46.38
C ALA A 287 -5.02 -38.74 -46.08
N ASN A 288 -6.27 -38.28 -46.04
CA ASN A 288 -6.61 -36.91 -45.66
C ASN A 288 -6.25 -36.61 -44.20
N LEU A 289 -6.48 -37.58 -43.30
CA LEU A 289 -6.13 -37.47 -41.90
C LEU A 289 -4.61 -37.38 -41.69
N GLN A 290 -3.85 -38.25 -42.37
CA GLN A 290 -2.38 -38.22 -42.39
C GLN A 290 -1.84 -36.86 -42.88
N LYS A 291 -2.44 -36.30 -43.93
CA LYS A 291 -2.06 -34.96 -44.42
C LYS A 291 -2.26 -33.89 -43.35
N ARG A 292 -3.44 -33.84 -42.71
CA ARG A 292 -3.74 -32.88 -41.64
C ARG A 292 -2.81 -33.06 -40.44
N TRP A 293 -2.52 -34.30 -40.05
CA TRP A 293 -1.57 -34.61 -39.00
C TRP A 293 -0.16 -34.10 -39.34
N THR A 294 0.27 -34.26 -40.60
CA THR A 294 1.58 -33.78 -41.07
C THR A 294 1.67 -32.25 -41.02
N GLU A 295 0.67 -31.56 -41.54
CA GLU A 295 0.62 -30.09 -41.54
C GLU A 295 0.59 -29.52 -40.10
N LEU A 296 -0.20 -30.13 -39.21
CA LEU A 296 -0.29 -29.68 -37.83
C LEU A 296 1.01 -29.95 -37.06
N GLY A 297 1.61 -31.14 -37.19
CA GLY A 297 2.82 -31.48 -36.45
C GLY A 297 4.04 -30.69 -36.93
N GLN A 298 4.15 -30.40 -38.23
CA GLN A 298 5.14 -29.44 -38.74
C GLN A 298 4.95 -28.06 -38.12
N THR A 299 3.70 -27.59 -38.02
CA THR A 299 3.39 -26.29 -37.40
C THR A 299 3.82 -26.27 -35.94
N VAL A 300 3.43 -27.27 -35.14
CA VAL A 300 3.81 -27.39 -33.72
C VAL A 300 5.33 -27.39 -33.58
N LEU A 301 6.04 -28.29 -34.27
CA LEU A 301 7.49 -28.42 -34.16
C LEU A 301 8.24 -27.18 -34.66
N SER A 302 7.69 -26.45 -35.62
CA SER A 302 8.27 -25.19 -36.09
C SER A 302 8.22 -24.06 -35.05
N ARG A 303 7.28 -24.10 -34.09
CA ARG A 303 7.21 -23.17 -32.95
C ARG A 303 8.27 -23.44 -31.91
N HIS A 304 8.77 -24.68 -31.81
CA HIS A 304 9.74 -25.12 -30.81
C HIS A 304 11.19 -25.13 -31.32
N LYS A 305 11.57 -24.15 -32.14
CA LYS A 305 12.97 -23.95 -32.51
C LYS A 305 13.78 -23.55 -31.29
N ASP A 306 15.02 -24.01 -31.21
CA ASP A 306 15.94 -23.54 -30.16
C ASP A 306 16.33 -22.07 -30.41
N ILE A 307 17.11 -21.51 -29.48
CA ILE A 307 17.59 -20.13 -29.57
C ILE A 307 18.48 -19.86 -30.80
N ASN A 308 19.02 -20.92 -31.41
CA ASN A 308 19.85 -20.88 -32.61
C ASN A 308 19.02 -21.09 -33.89
N GLY A 309 17.70 -21.28 -33.77
CA GLY A 309 16.79 -21.54 -34.88
C GLY A 309 16.79 -22.99 -35.38
N VAL A 310 17.43 -23.91 -34.67
CA VAL A 310 17.49 -25.33 -34.99
C VAL A 310 16.16 -26.00 -34.65
N LEU A 311 15.65 -26.81 -35.58
CA LEU A 311 14.40 -27.56 -35.40
C LEU A 311 14.63 -28.81 -34.53
N PRO A 312 13.62 -29.22 -33.74
CA PRO A 312 13.68 -30.42 -32.91
C PRO A 312 13.90 -31.69 -33.75
N PRO A 313 14.70 -32.67 -33.26
CA PRO A 313 14.96 -33.93 -33.98
C PRO A 313 13.69 -34.75 -34.24
N GLU A 314 12.66 -34.56 -33.43
CA GLU A 314 11.33 -35.17 -33.58
C GLU A 314 10.68 -34.85 -34.93
N LEU A 315 11.03 -33.73 -35.57
CA LEU A 315 10.54 -33.40 -36.92
C LEU A 315 10.99 -34.44 -37.95
N ARG A 316 12.25 -34.88 -37.88
CA ARG A 316 12.76 -35.92 -38.78
C ARG A 316 12.04 -37.25 -38.51
N ALA A 317 11.86 -37.61 -37.25
CA ALA A 317 11.14 -38.83 -36.89
C ALA A 317 9.68 -38.79 -37.40
N MET A 318 9.04 -37.63 -37.33
CA MET A 318 7.71 -37.40 -37.87
C MET A 318 7.65 -37.56 -39.40
N GLU A 319 8.62 -37.01 -40.12
CA GLU A 319 8.76 -37.16 -41.58
C GLU A 319 8.95 -38.63 -41.98
N GLU A 320 9.81 -39.36 -41.26
CA GLU A 320 10.01 -40.80 -41.48
C GLU A 320 8.74 -41.61 -41.21
N ILE A 321 7.97 -41.29 -40.16
CA ILE A 321 6.67 -41.91 -39.89
C ILE A 321 5.68 -41.63 -41.02
N ASN A 322 5.65 -40.40 -41.52
CA ASN A 322 4.78 -40.00 -42.62
C ASN A 322 5.12 -40.73 -43.93
N GLU A 323 6.41 -40.92 -44.23
CA GLU A 323 6.86 -41.72 -45.38
C GLU A 323 6.39 -43.17 -45.27
N ARG A 324 6.61 -43.82 -44.11
CA ARG A 324 6.16 -45.20 -43.88
C ARG A 324 4.63 -45.34 -43.94
N ALA A 325 3.90 -44.37 -43.40
CA ALA A 325 2.44 -44.35 -43.49
C ALA A 325 1.96 -44.20 -44.94
N ASN A 326 2.63 -43.38 -45.76
CA ASN A 326 2.35 -43.27 -47.19
C ASN A 326 2.59 -44.59 -47.93
N GLU A 327 3.72 -45.25 -47.67
CA GLU A 327 4.02 -46.57 -48.26
C GLU A 327 2.95 -47.59 -47.89
N LEU A 328 2.52 -47.63 -46.63
CA LEU A 328 1.48 -48.55 -46.17
C LEU A 328 0.13 -48.26 -46.84
N CYS A 329 -0.27 -46.99 -46.94
CA CYS A 329 -1.48 -46.58 -47.67
C CYS A 329 -1.41 -46.97 -49.16
N GLN A 330 -0.25 -46.84 -49.80
CA GLN A 330 -0.05 -47.29 -51.18
C GLN A 330 -0.18 -48.82 -51.31
N GLN A 331 0.39 -49.58 -50.38
CA GLN A 331 0.26 -51.03 -50.36
C GLN A 331 -1.21 -51.46 -50.22
N TYR A 332 -1.97 -50.83 -49.32
CA TYR A 332 -3.41 -51.09 -49.22
C TYR A 332 -4.17 -50.69 -50.48
N SER A 333 -3.83 -49.57 -51.13
CA SER A 333 -4.43 -49.17 -52.40
C SER A 333 -4.27 -50.25 -53.48
N VAL A 334 -3.06 -50.78 -53.65
CA VAL A 334 -2.76 -51.86 -54.61
C VAL A 334 -3.54 -53.13 -54.28
N ARG A 335 -3.63 -53.52 -53.01
CA ARG A 335 -4.38 -54.71 -52.56
C ARG A 335 -5.88 -54.55 -52.78
N ILE A 336 -6.44 -53.39 -52.43
CA ILE A 336 -7.87 -53.06 -52.63
C ILE A 336 -8.22 -53.04 -54.12
N ASN A 337 -7.35 -52.53 -54.99
CA ASN A 337 -7.56 -52.54 -56.44
C ASN A 337 -7.48 -53.95 -57.05
N GLY A 338 -6.91 -54.92 -56.33
CA GLY A 338 -6.62 -56.27 -56.85
C GLY A 338 -5.44 -56.32 -57.81
N GLU A 339 -4.61 -55.27 -57.82
CA GLU A 339 -3.38 -55.14 -58.63
C GLU A 339 -2.21 -55.95 -58.04
N ASN A 340 -2.40 -56.52 -56.85
CA ASN A 340 -1.51 -57.49 -56.21
C ASN A 340 -1.48 -58.88 -56.88
N GLY A 341 -2.15 -59.03 -58.04
CA GLY A 341 -2.22 -60.29 -58.78
C GLY A 341 -3.33 -61.25 -58.33
N LYS A 342 -4.21 -60.89 -57.38
CA LYS A 342 -5.33 -61.76 -56.94
C LYS A 342 -6.56 -61.69 -57.83
N LYS A 343 -6.82 -60.55 -58.47
CA LYS A 343 -8.00 -60.33 -59.34
C LYS A 343 -7.90 -61.11 -60.66
N LEU A 344 -6.71 -61.15 -61.27
CA LEU A 344 -6.50 -61.74 -62.59
C LEU A 344 -6.78 -63.25 -62.65
N PRO A 345 -6.32 -64.08 -61.68
CA PRO A 345 -6.63 -65.51 -61.67
C PRO A 345 -8.13 -65.79 -61.54
N ILE A 346 -8.83 -65.08 -60.65
CA ILE A 346 -10.29 -65.21 -60.46
C ILE A 346 -11.01 -64.93 -61.78
N PHE A 347 -10.62 -63.84 -62.46
CA PHE A 347 -11.17 -63.46 -63.76
C PHE A 347 -10.90 -64.51 -64.85
N VAL A 348 -9.67 -65.01 -64.97
CA VAL A 348 -9.30 -66.04 -65.95
C VAL A 348 -10.08 -67.33 -65.69
N ILE A 349 -10.19 -67.79 -64.44
CA ILE A 349 -10.95 -68.99 -64.08
C ILE A 349 -12.44 -68.83 -64.43
N LEU A 350 -13.05 -67.67 -64.13
CA LEU A 350 -14.43 -67.35 -64.52
C LEU A 350 -14.62 -67.39 -66.05
N GLN A 351 -13.66 -66.86 -66.81
CA GLN A 351 -13.71 -66.91 -68.27
C GLN A 351 -13.57 -68.35 -68.78
N CYS A 352 -12.69 -69.14 -68.18
CA CYS A 352 -12.51 -70.56 -68.50
C CYS A 352 -13.71 -71.44 -68.10
N ILE A 353 -14.50 -71.08 -67.08
CA ILE A 353 -15.71 -71.82 -66.71
C ILE A 353 -16.91 -71.38 -67.57
N SER A 354 -17.02 -70.09 -67.92
CA SER A 354 -18.13 -69.57 -68.73
C SER A 354 -18.10 -70.02 -70.19
N LEU A 355 -16.91 -70.17 -70.79
CA LEU A 355 -16.72 -70.57 -72.19
C LEU A 355 -17.23 -72.01 -72.49
N PRO A 356 -16.86 -73.04 -71.71
CA PRO A 356 -17.44 -74.39 -71.86
C PRO A 356 -18.90 -74.43 -71.45
N CYS A 357 -19.33 -73.73 -70.39
CA CYS A 357 -20.74 -73.73 -70.00
C CYS A 357 -21.62 -73.19 -71.14
N THR A 358 -21.28 -72.06 -71.77
CA THR A 358 -22.05 -71.52 -72.91
C THR A 358 -21.94 -72.37 -74.19
N LYS A 359 -20.78 -72.98 -74.46
CA LYS A 359 -20.61 -73.91 -75.59
C LYS A 359 -21.36 -75.23 -75.38
N VAL A 360 -21.37 -75.79 -74.16
CA VAL A 360 -22.09 -77.03 -73.84
C VAL A 360 -23.60 -76.80 -73.87
N THR A 361 -24.13 -75.65 -73.42
CA THR A 361 -25.56 -75.32 -73.62
C THR A 361 -25.91 -75.17 -75.11
N LYS A 362 -25.00 -74.64 -75.94
CA LYS A 362 -25.19 -74.60 -77.40
C LYS A 362 -25.06 -75.98 -78.06
N LEU A 363 -24.17 -76.84 -77.57
CA LEU A 363 -23.95 -78.20 -78.08
C LEU A 363 -25.07 -79.17 -77.66
N THR A 364 -25.66 -79.03 -76.48
CA THR A 364 -26.87 -79.79 -76.11
C THR A 364 -28.10 -79.38 -76.94
N LEU A 365 -28.13 -78.14 -77.44
CA LEU A 365 -29.12 -77.66 -78.43
C LEU A 365 -28.84 -78.15 -79.86
N VAL A 366 -27.59 -78.52 -80.19
CA VAL A 366 -27.16 -78.92 -81.55
C VAL A 366 -26.91 -80.43 -81.69
N GLN A 367 -26.82 -81.20 -80.59
CA GLN A 367 -26.74 -82.67 -80.61
C GLN A 367 -28.09 -83.32 -80.92
N ARG A 368 -28.52 -83.17 -82.17
CA ARG A 368 -29.24 -84.22 -82.90
C ARG A 368 -28.46 -84.77 -84.10
N SER A 369 -27.29 -84.23 -84.46
CA SER A 369 -26.50 -84.78 -85.58
C SER A 369 -25.07 -84.28 -85.65
N ALA A 370 -24.12 -84.95 -84.98
CA ALA A 370 -22.71 -85.13 -85.41
C ALA A 370 -21.89 -85.83 -84.31
N SER A 371 -20.88 -86.58 -84.74
CA SER A 371 -20.02 -87.50 -83.98
C SER A 371 -19.47 -86.95 -82.66
N SER A 372 -19.72 -87.67 -81.56
CA SER A 372 -19.32 -87.29 -80.20
C SER A 372 -17.80 -87.24 -79.96
N ALA A 373 -16.99 -87.88 -80.81
CA ALA A 373 -15.53 -88.00 -80.63
C ALA A 373 -14.77 -86.68 -80.86
N MET A 374 -15.08 -85.92 -81.92
CA MET A 374 -14.41 -84.65 -82.20
C MET A 374 -14.73 -83.54 -81.19
N CYS A 375 -15.94 -83.53 -80.63
CA CYS A 375 -16.27 -82.61 -79.54
C CYS A 375 -15.51 -82.97 -78.24
N PHE A 376 -15.19 -84.25 -78.04
CA PHE A 376 -14.49 -84.75 -76.86
C PHE A 376 -13.02 -84.33 -76.84
N ASP A 377 -12.34 -84.43 -77.98
CA ASP A 377 -10.93 -84.05 -78.11
C ASP A 377 -10.71 -82.53 -77.95
N ILE A 378 -11.65 -81.70 -78.42
CA ILE A 378 -11.61 -80.24 -78.25
C ILE A 378 -11.82 -79.86 -76.78
N LEU A 379 -12.74 -80.52 -76.07
CA LEU A 379 -12.97 -80.31 -74.63
C LEU A 379 -11.76 -80.75 -73.79
N LEU A 380 -11.14 -81.89 -74.10
CA LEU A 380 -9.92 -82.37 -73.44
C LEU A 380 -8.72 -81.44 -73.69
N PHE A 381 -8.58 -80.91 -74.90
CA PHE A 381 -7.53 -79.95 -75.23
C PHE A 381 -7.74 -78.61 -74.52
N GLU A 382 -8.96 -78.06 -74.51
CA GLU A 382 -9.26 -76.83 -73.77
C GLU A 382 -9.05 -77.06 -72.24
N MET A 383 -9.49 -78.18 -71.67
CA MET A 383 -9.25 -78.55 -70.26
C MET A 383 -7.76 -78.75 -69.90
N GLY A 384 -6.96 -79.33 -70.79
CA GLY A 384 -5.51 -79.47 -70.61
C GLY A 384 -4.80 -78.12 -70.59
N VAL A 385 -5.25 -77.17 -71.42
CA VAL A 385 -4.78 -75.77 -71.40
C VAL A 385 -5.25 -75.03 -70.13
N HIS A 386 -6.42 -75.38 -69.60
CA HIS A 386 -6.90 -74.81 -68.33
C HIS A 386 -6.09 -75.29 -67.11
N GLN A 387 -5.53 -76.51 -67.15
CA GLN A 387 -4.69 -77.05 -66.07
C GLN A 387 -3.30 -76.41 -66.03
N SER A 388 -2.70 -76.07 -67.17
CA SER A 388 -1.41 -75.36 -67.22
C SER A 388 -1.55 -73.91 -66.73
N ALA A 389 -2.70 -73.28 -66.92
CA ALA A 389 -3.01 -71.99 -66.30
C ALA A 389 -3.09 -72.12 -64.77
N LEU A 390 -3.74 -73.16 -64.24
CA LEU A 390 -3.88 -73.38 -62.78
C LEU A 390 -2.61 -73.91 -62.08
N ARG A 391 -1.69 -74.61 -62.78
CA ARG A 391 -0.45 -75.16 -62.19
C ARG A 391 0.62 -74.10 -61.86
N ASN A 392 0.46 -72.89 -62.38
CA ASN A 392 1.39 -71.77 -62.13
C ASN A 392 0.90 -70.85 -60.99
N PHE A 393 -0.08 -71.28 -60.18
CA PHE A 393 -0.67 -70.52 -59.08
C PHE A 393 -0.58 -71.25 -57.74
#